data_AF-A0A9E2CNT2-F1
#
_entry.id   AF-A0A9E2CNT2-F1
#
_cell.length_a   1.000
_cell.length_b   1.000
_cell.length_c   1.000
_cell.angle_alpha   90.00
_cell.angle_beta   90.00
_cell.angle_gamma   90.00
#
_symmetry.space_group_name_H-M   'P 1'
#
loop_
_entity.id
_entity.type
_entity.pdbx_description
1 polymer ?
#
loop_
_entity_poly.entity_id
_entity_poly.type
_entity_poly.pdbx_seq_one_letter_code
_entity_poly.pdbx_strand_id
1 'polypeptide(L)'
;MASQLSTKSDFTETFAIHVALKQALKAKQYDKTPAVRQAAEKLAKDLQGERSIYGRQLKMIGLMEQGVSIGELGRKLKCSRRTAFRYLNHLEDAGVSIKLVDGKYRVDKAVTRLLRV
;
A
#
# COMPACT_ATOMS: atom_id res chain seq x y z
N MET A 1 -8.32 -12.10 -27.58
CA MET A 1 -9.14 -12.10 -26.34
C MET A 1 -8.73 -10.88 -25.54
N ALA A 2 -9.58 -9.85 -25.50
CA ALA A 2 -9.30 -8.65 -24.72
C ALA A 2 -9.30 -9.04 -23.25
N SER A 3 -8.14 -8.98 -22.60
CA SER A 3 -8.03 -9.12 -21.16
C SER A 3 -8.94 -8.08 -20.53
N GLN A 4 -10.02 -8.53 -19.90
CA GLN A 4 -10.79 -7.70 -18.98
C GLN A 4 -9.78 -7.15 -17.98
N LEU A 5 -9.44 -5.87 -18.10
CA LEU A 5 -8.78 -5.11 -17.03
C LEU A 5 -9.63 -5.35 -15.79
N SER A 6 -9.11 -6.13 -14.86
CA SER A 6 -9.77 -6.47 -13.60
C SER A 6 -10.31 -5.18 -13.00
N THR A 7 -11.63 -5.09 -12.83
CA THR A 7 -12.37 -3.93 -12.31
C THR A 7 -11.98 -3.51 -10.88
N LYS A 8 -10.91 -4.08 -10.32
CA LYS A 8 -10.28 -3.70 -9.06
C LYS A 8 -8.78 -3.75 -9.29
N SER A 9 -8.08 -2.61 -9.21
CA SER A 9 -6.61 -2.64 -9.26
C SER A 9 -6.10 -3.42 -8.05
N ASP A 10 -5.34 -4.46 -8.30
CA ASP A 10 -4.74 -5.25 -7.23
C ASP A 10 -3.62 -4.46 -6.55
N PHE A 11 -3.27 -4.85 -5.32
CA PHE A 11 -2.28 -4.12 -4.50
C PHE A 11 -0.96 -3.95 -5.27
N THR A 12 -0.53 -4.98 -5.98
CA THR A 12 0.69 -5.02 -6.79
C THR A 12 0.72 -3.94 -7.88
N GLU A 13 -0.35 -3.81 -8.65
CA GLU A 13 -0.45 -2.80 -9.72
C GLU A 13 -0.43 -1.38 -9.13
N THR A 14 -1.23 -1.17 -8.08
CA THR A 14 -1.32 0.13 -7.40
C THR A 14 0.00 0.52 -6.77
N PHE A 15 0.72 -0.45 -6.19
CA PHE A 15 2.05 -0.28 -5.63
C PHE A 15 3.07 0.10 -6.72
N ALA A 16 3.10 -0.62 -7.85
CA ALA A 16 4.00 -0.33 -8.96
C ALA A 16 3.80 1.08 -9.52
N ILE A 17 2.53 1.49 -9.73
CA ILE A 17 2.20 2.85 -10.18
C ILE A 17 2.68 3.88 -9.17
N HIS A 18 2.40 3.66 -7.87
CA HIS A 18 2.79 4.59 -6.82
C HIS A 18 4.32 4.76 -6.72
N VAL A 19 5.08 3.67 -6.80
CA VAL A 19 6.55 3.71 -6.78
C VAL A 19 7.10 4.42 -8.01
N ALA A 20 6.60 4.09 -9.20
CA ALA A 20 7.01 4.75 -10.44
C ALA A 20 6.74 6.26 -10.39
N LEU A 21 5.55 6.65 -9.90
CA LEU A 21 5.16 8.06 -9.75
C LEU A 21 6.08 8.82 -8.80
N LYS A 22 6.41 8.23 -7.65
CA LYS A 22 7.35 8.83 -6.69
C LYS A 22 8.76 8.96 -7.25
N GLN A 23 9.24 7.93 -7.96
CA GLN A 23 10.55 7.99 -8.61
C GLN A 23 10.60 9.08 -9.68
N ALA A 24 9.55 9.20 -10.50
CA ALA A 24 9.44 10.25 -11.51
C ALA A 24 9.45 11.66 -10.90
N LEU A 25 8.72 11.86 -9.80
CA LEU A 25 8.73 13.10 -9.02
C LEU A 25 10.13 13.41 -8.45
N LYS A 26 10.79 12.42 -7.84
CA LYS A 26 12.14 12.55 -7.29
C LYS A 26 13.18 12.85 -8.38
N ALA A 27 13.03 12.24 -9.55
CA ALA A 27 13.87 12.43 -10.71
C ALA A 27 13.54 13.71 -11.50
N LYS A 28 12.61 14.55 -11.02
CA LYS A 28 12.24 15.84 -11.64
C LYS A 28 11.73 15.70 -13.08
N GLN A 29 11.16 14.55 -13.42
CA GLN A 29 10.69 14.28 -14.80
C GLN A 29 9.55 15.21 -15.24
N TYR A 30 8.82 15.79 -14.28
CA TYR A 30 7.69 16.70 -14.54
C TYR A 30 8.03 18.19 -14.35
N ASP A 31 9.29 18.56 -14.10
CA ASP A 31 9.67 19.95 -13.79
C ASP A 31 9.43 20.91 -14.96
N LYS A 32 9.43 20.41 -16.19
CA LYS A 32 9.12 21.20 -17.39
C LYS A 32 7.64 21.55 -17.51
N THR A 33 6.76 20.94 -16.71
CA THR A 33 5.31 21.15 -16.79
C THR A 33 4.70 21.20 -15.38
N PRO A 34 4.61 22.39 -14.76
CA PRO A 34 4.17 22.56 -13.37
C PRO A 34 2.79 21.94 -13.08
N ALA A 35 1.86 22.04 -14.02
CA ALA A 35 0.51 21.45 -13.89
C ALA A 35 0.57 19.91 -13.76
N VAL A 36 1.41 19.25 -14.56
CA VAL A 36 1.58 17.79 -14.51
C VAL A 36 2.27 17.38 -13.21
N ARG A 37 3.28 18.14 -12.77
CA ARG A 37 3.93 17.91 -11.48
C ARG A 37 2.92 18.01 -10.33
N GLN A 38 2.10 19.05 -10.29
CA GLN A 38 1.08 19.23 -9.26
C GLN A 38 0.04 18.09 -9.27
N ALA A 39 -0.39 17.65 -10.45
CA ALA A 39 -1.30 16.51 -10.60
C ALA A 39 -0.66 15.21 -10.09
N ALA A 40 0.61 14.96 -10.41
CA ALA A 40 1.36 13.80 -9.95
C ALA A 40 1.55 13.80 -8.42
N GLU A 41 1.89 14.95 -7.82
CA GLU A 41 2.01 15.11 -6.36
C GLU A 41 0.67 14.84 -5.66
N LYS A 42 -0.43 15.37 -6.21
CA LYS A 42 -1.78 15.14 -5.71
C LYS A 42 -2.16 13.65 -5.79
N LEU A 43 -1.93 13.01 -6.93
CA LEU A 43 -2.23 11.59 -7.12
C LEU A 43 -1.43 10.70 -6.15
N ALA A 44 -0.14 10.98 -5.98
CA ALA A 44 0.70 10.25 -5.02
C ALA A 44 0.16 10.35 -3.58
N LYS A 45 -0.29 11.55 -3.18
CA LYS A 45 -0.90 11.79 -1.88
C LYS A 45 -2.26 11.09 -1.73
N ASP A 46 -3.10 11.15 -2.75
CA ASP A 46 -4.44 10.55 -2.74
C ASP A 46 -4.37 9.03 -2.64
N LEU A 47 -3.41 8.39 -3.34
CA LEU A 47 -3.16 6.95 -3.25
C LEU A 47 -2.84 6.50 -1.81
N GLN A 48 -2.01 7.27 -1.08
CA GLN A 48 -1.64 6.99 0.30
C GLN A 48 -2.72 7.35 1.33
N GLY A 49 -3.78 8.06 0.92
CA GLY A 49 -4.81 8.55 1.83
C GLY A 49 -5.58 7.42 2.53
N GLU A 50 -6.06 7.66 3.76
CA GLU A 50 -6.81 6.66 4.54
C GLU A 50 -8.16 6.27 3.92
N ARG A 51 -8.66 7.07 2.97
CA ARG A 51 -9.86 6.76 2.19
C ARG A 51 -9.61 5.67 1.14
N SER A 52 -8.38 5.55 0.66
CA SER A 52 -7.95 4.54 -0.30
C SER A 52 -7.75 3.18 0.37
N ILE A 53 -8.09 2.09 -0.34
CA ILE A 53 -7.77 0.72 0.08
C ILE A 53 -6.25 0.55 0.17
N TYR A 54 -5.54 1.03 -0.85
CA TYR A 54 -4.07 0.98 -0.91
C TYR A 54 -3.42 1.73 0.26
N GLY A 55 -3.89 2.96 0.58
CA GLY A 55 -3.42 3.70 1.74
C GLY A 55 -3.63 2.96 3.07
N ARG A 56 -4.78 2.27 3.23
CA ARG A 56 -5.04 1.42 4.40
C ARG A 56 -4.14 0.19 4.45
N GLN A 57 -3.83 -0.42 3.29
CA GLN A 57 -2.88 -1.53 3.18
C GLN A 57 -1.45 -1.08 3.52
N LEU A 58 -1.00 0.08 3.04
CA LEU A 58 0.29 0.65 3.42
C LEU A 58 0.38 0.89 4.93
N LYS A 59 -0.67 1.46 5.53
CA LYS A 59 -0.77 1.65 6.99
C LYS A 59 -0.71 0.31 7.72
N MET A 60 -1.40 -0.72 7.22
CA MET A 60 -1.34 -2.08 7.78
C MET A 60 0.08 -2.62 7.78
N ILE A 61 0.82 -2.49 6.67
CA ILE A 61 2.21 -2.95 6.58
C ILE A 61 3.10 -2.22 7.58
N GLY A 62 2.95 -0.90 7.72
CA GLY A 62 3.68 -0.12 8.73
C GLY A 62 3.40 -0.56 10.17
N LEU A 63 2.17 -0.98 10.47
CA LEU A 63 1.84 -1.55 11.79
C LEU A 63 2.45 -2.95 11.99
N MET A 64 2.48 -3.77 10.94
CA MET A 64 3.10 -5.10 10.99
C MET A 64 4.62 -5.03 11.12
N GLU A 65 5.28 -3.97 10.69
CA GLU A 65 6.72 -3.75 10.93
C GLU A 65 7.08 -3.84 12.42
N GLN A 66 6.19 -3.35 13.29
CA GLN A 66 6.36 -3.34 14.74
C GLN A 66 5.82 -4.62 15.43
N GLY A 67 5.07 -5.44 14.69
CA GLY A 67 4.28 -6.54 15.22
C GLY A 67 2.95 -6.05 15.78
N VAL A 68 1.84 -6.53 15.20
CA VAL A 68 0.49 -6.07 15.55
C VAL A 68 -0.50 -7.23 15.60
N SER A 69 -1.36 -7.24 16.61
CA SER A 69 -2.44 -8.23 16.69
C SER A 69 -3.61 -7.86 15.76
N ILE A 70 -4.45 -8.84 15.42
CA ILE A 70 -5.64 -8.60 14.58
C ILE A 70 -6.61 -7.60 15.22
N GLY A 71 -6.74 -7.61 16.55
CA GLY A 71 -7.58 -6.66 17.28
C GLY A 71 -7.04 -5.23 17.24
N GLU A 72 -5.72 -5.07 17.26
CA GLU A 72 -5.08 -3.77 17.07
C GLU A 72 -5.19 -3.27 15.62
N LEU A 73 -5.08 -4.16 14.63
CA LEU A 73 -5.32 -3.82 13.22
C LEU A 73 -6.72 -3.24 13.01
N GLY A 74 -7.75 -3.92 13.52
CA GLY A 74 -9.14 -3.44 13.42
C GLY A 74 -9.32 -2.04 14.02
N ARG A 75 -8.76 -1.80 15.21
CA ARG A 75 -8.83 -0.50 15.90
C ARG A 75 -8.06 0.60 15.15
N LYS A 76 -6.80 0.36 14.79
CA LYS A 76 -5.93 1.37 14.16
C LYS A 76 -6.32 1.70 12.71
N LEU A 77 -6.90 0.74 11.99
CA LEU A 77 -7.38 0.92 10.62
C LEU A 77 -8.88 1.28 10.55
N LYS A 78 -9.56 1.35 11.71
CA LYS A 78 -11.01 1.60 11.82
C LYS A 78 -11.83 0.70 10.89
N CYS A 79 -11.52 -0.60 10.88
CA CYS A 79 -12.16 -1.57 9.99
C CYS A 79 -12.57 -2.85 10.72
N SER A 80 -13.52 -3.59 10.13
CA SER A 80 -13.96 -4.87 10.67
C SER A 80 -12.85 -5.92 10.59
N ARG A 81 -12.91 -6.93 11.47
CA ARG A 81 -11.97 -8.07 11.45
C ARG A 81 -11.93 -8.77 10.08
N ARG A 82 -13.09 -8.94 9.44
CA ARG A 82 -13.21 -9.48 8.07
C ARG A 82 -12.45 -8.64 7.05
N THR A 83 -12.54 -7.31 7.15
CA THR A 83 -11.82 -6.39 6.26
C THR A 83 -10.32 -6.45 6.49
N ALA A 84 -9.87 -6.55 7.74
CA ALA A 84 -8.46 -6.70 8.06
C ALA A 84 -7.89 -8.00 7.46
N PHE A 85 -8.59 -9.13 7.59
CA PHE A 85 -8.18 -10.38 6.94
C PHE A 85 -8.15 -10.27 5.41
N ARG A 86 -9.15 -9.61 4.81
CA ARG A 86 -9.13 -9.37 3.36
C ARG A 86 -7.87 -8.60 2.93
N TYR A 87 -7.45 -7.59 3.70
CA TYR A 87 -6.22 -6.87 3.40
C TYR A 87 -4.97 -7.75 3.56
N LEU A 88 -4.91 -8.60 4.59
CA LEU A 88 -3.81 -9.55 4.76
C LEU A 88 -3.70 -10.49 3.54
N ASN A 89 -4.81 -11.08 3.11
CA ASN A 89 -4.82 -11.96 1.93
C ASN A 89 -4.33 -11.23 0.68
N HIS A 90 -4.81 -10.01 0.42
CA HIS A 90 -4.35 -9.22 -0.73
C HIS A 90 -2.84 -8.92 -0.69
N LEU A 91 -2.26 -8.82 0.50
CA LEU A 91 -0.82 -8.60 0.66
C LEU A 91 -0.03 -9.90 0.42
N GLU A 92 -0.51 -11.02 0.94
CA GLU A 92 0.07 -12.35 0.68
C GLU A 92 0.00 -12.72 -0.80
N ASP A 93 -1.14 -12.46 -1.46
CA ASP A 93 -1.33 -12.64 -2.90
C ASP A 93 -0.35 -11.79 -3.72
N ALA A 94 0.04 -10.63 -3.19
CA ALA A 94 1.05 -9.75 -3.78
C ALA A 94 2.50 -10.17 -3.45
N GLY A 95 2.70 -11.29 -2.78
CA GLY A 95 4.02 -11.82 -2.40
C GLY A 95 4.63 -11.18 -1.16
N VAL A 96 3.85 -10.44 -0.36
CA VAL A 96 4.34 -9.90 0.92
C VAL A 96 4.42 -11.04 1.93
N SER A 97 5.63 -11.37 2.39
CA SER A 97 5.83 -12.38 3.43
C SER A 97 5.33 -11.87 4.79
N ILE A 98 4.19 -12.38 5.25
CA ILE A 98 3.61 -12.12 6.57
C ILE A 98 3.86 -13.33 7.48
N LYS A 99 4.31 -13.08 8.72
CA LYS A 99 4.52 -14.12 9.74
C LYS A 99 3.69 -13.81 10.97
N LEU A 100 3.12 -14.85 11.58
CA LEU A 100 2.47 -14.76 12.89
C LEU A 100 3.46 -15.21 13.96
N VAL A 101 3.89 -14.28 14.83
CA VAL A 101 4.83 -14.54 15.92
C VAL A 101 4.19 -14.03 17.21
N ASP A 102 4.02 -14.91 18.20
CA ASP A 102 3.39 -14.59 19.50
C ASP A 102 2.03 -13.90 19.36
N GLY A 103 1.20 -14.37 18.42
CA GLY A 103 -0.12 -13.79 18.13
C GLY A 103 -0.11 -12.42 17.44
N LYS A 104 1.06 -11.97 16.99
CA LYS A 104 1.25 -10.70 16.26
C LYS A 104 1.70 -10.94 14.82
N TYR A 105 1.05 -10.26 13.89
CA TYR A 105 1.43 -10.24 12.48
C TYR A 105 2.64 -9.34 12.28
N ARG A 106 3.65 -9.88 11.59
CA ARG A 106 4.91 -9.22 11.28
C ARG A 106 5.22 -9.33 9.79
N VAL A 107 5.78 -8.28 9.24
CA VAL A 107 6.38 -8.27 7.90
C VAL A 107 7.88 -8.12 8.00
N ASP A 108 8.60 -8.59 6.98
CA ASP A 108 10.03 -8.33 6.87
C ASP A 108 10.30 -6.82 6.70
N LYS A 109 11.34 -6.32 7.37
CA LYS A 109 11.83 -4.95 7.23
C LYS A 109 12.28 -4.65 5.80
N ALA A 110 12.65 -5.66 5.01
CA ALA A 110 12.94 -5.48 3.59
C ALA A 110 11.72 -4.94 2.82
N VAL A 111 10.52 -5.46 3.11
CA VAL A 111 9.27 -5.01 2.49
C VAL A 111 8.95 -3.57 2.90
N THR A 112 9.12 -3.22 4.17
CA THR A 112 8.80 -1.86 4.66
C THR A 112 9.74 -0.81 4.08
N ARG A 113 11.02 -1.15 3.83
CA ARG A 113 11.97 -0.26 3.14
C ARG A 113 11.53 0.07 1.72
N LEU A 114 11.01 -0.90 0.97
CA LEU A 114 10.51 -0.68 -0.40
C LEU A 114 9.32 0.29 -0.45
N LEU A 115 8.52 0.35 0.62
CA LEU A 115 7.39 1.27 0.72
C LEU A 115 7.78 2.72 1.06
N ARG A 116 9.00 2.94 1.58
CA ARG A 116 9.52 4.26 1.96
C ARG A 116 10.21 5.02 0.82
N VAL A 117 10.32 4.39 -0.36
CA VAL A 117 10.81 5.03 -1.60
C VAL A 117 9.93 6.23 -1.95
#